data_AF-A0A0C2D5Y4-F1
#
_entry.id   AF-A0A0C2D5Y4-F1
#
_cell.length_a   1.000
_cell.length_b   1.000
_cell.length_c   1.000
_cell.angle_alpha   90.00
_cell.angle_beta   90.00
_cell.angle_gamma   90.00
#
_symmetry.space_group_name_H-M   'P 1'
#
loop_
_entity.id
_entity.type
_entity.pdbx_description
1 polymer ?
#
loop_
_entity_poly.entity_id
_entity_poly.type
_entity_poly.pdbx_seq_one_letter_code
_entity_poly.pdbx_strand_id
1 'polypeptide(L)'
;MLASCGGEELVTGGETSSEGTGDGDGDLGDGDGDGDGDGDPGDGDGDGDGDGDGDGDGDGDGEPHETDWSLCTVEITCDKPLVDDPKRSCDLLVMEGDGYVAYDGAAGIEVRGRSSQGWPKHQYDVELWSAPNVELVAPGASWKYNDSGSSGGNSWNQPQFNDAEWSEGPAPLGYGILGPEWQNGWAASGQVANETIIGYGPNAGNKYRTSWFRHSFEVASVAALDPTYLQLRVDDGAVVYLNGTEIARINLPTGAIGNDTLALDALSGLDEVEFRKFPVDSELLVDGTNVIAVEVHQGSSGSSDLVMDLALSTKPPANPVNFYEFGAEEDWVLNGMYFDLSLYRNKLMYDMFAAFDPVLNYAAQTHYCEVTLNDDWVGIYTLGEKVKRDDDRIDIPADDGLGGSFIFKSDVTQAWVTTHGVGWQLLYPQLDNISPSSESAIMNYMGGFSDATYGNGSVWDYVEMSTLVDFVLVQEFTRNGDAYSSSIHIYKGPGGKINFVPWDFDIGLGGSCSGTDSWIQRGNGHWLNIIASDPVFQQALSARWFELRETVLSQEAINEQLAGYSETMTAEKIAENFVRWPMDQIIGGDDWVLTFREQCPVGTWDEEHMTVQEWITARLLWMDLNIDSFN
;
A
#
# COMPACT_ATOMS: atom_id res chain seq x y z
N MET A 1 -26.38 53.13 -40.44
CA MET A 1 -27.83 52.87 -40.48
C MET A 1 -28.14 52.20 -39.14
N LEU A 2 -28.73 52.92 -38.18
CA LEU A 2 -30.17 52.87 -37.86
C LEU A 2 -30.61 51.42 -37.59
N ALA A 3 -30.68 51.01 -36.32
CA ALA A 3 -31.88 51.04 -35.45
C ALA A 3 -32.81 49.81 -35.72
N SER A 4 -33.38 49.13 -34.73
CA SER A 4 -34.18 49.66 -33.61
C SER A 4 -34.12 48.79 -32.34
N CYS A 5 -34.52 49.37 -31.20
CA CYS A 5 -34.81 48.70 -29.93
C CYS A 5 -36.28 48.28 -29.83
N GLY A 6 -36.59 47.43 -28.83
CA GLY A 6 -37.69 47.67 -27.87
C GLY A 6 -38.96 46.81 -27.99
N GLY A 7 -39.49 46.39 -26.83
CA GLY A 7 -40.88 45.93 -26.68
C GLY A 7 -41.11 44.82 -25.65
N GLU A 8 -41.35 45.18 -24.38
CA GLU A 8 -42.03 44.31 -23.41
C GLU A 8 -43.55 44.33 -23.69
N GLU A 9 -44.28 43.25 -23.38
CA GLU A 9 -45.57 43.37 -22.69
C GLU A 9 -46.00 42.05 -21.99
N LEU A 10 -46.67 42.19 -20.84
CA LEU A 10 -47.34 41.12 -20.08
C LEU A 10 -48.71 40.79 -20.68
N VAL A 11 -49.33 39.67 -20.26
CA VAL A 11 -50.70 39.59 -19.67
C VAL A 11 -51.24 38.14 -19.63
N THR A 12 -51.59 37.67 -18.42
CA THR A 12 -52.58 36.62 -17.98
C THR A 12 -52.82 35.35 -18.83
N GLY A 13 -53.11 34.17 -18.29
CA GLY A 13 -53.49 33.76 -16.93
C GLY A 13 -54.55 32.64 -17.00
N GLY A 14 -54.52 31.66 -16.10
CA GLY A 14 -55.46 30.52 -16.12
C GLY A 14 -55.27 29.57 -14.94
N GLU A 15 -56.28 29.52 -14.05
CA GLU A 15 -56.33 28.68 -12.85
C GLU A 15 -56.50 27.19 -13.23
N THR A 16 -56.20 26.20 -12.37
CA THR A 16 -57.15 25.70 -11.34
C THR A 16 -56.48 24.91 -10.21
N SER A 17 -56.94 25.15 -8.98
CA SER A 17 -57.20 24.23 -7.83
C SER A 17 -56.65 22.77 -7.85
N SER A 18 -56.24 22.17 -6.72
CA SER A 18 -56.72 22.37 -5.33
C SER A 18 -55.73 21.89 -4.26
N GLU A 19 -55.68 22.59 -3.13
CA GLU A 19 -55.17 22.06 -1.84
C GLU A 19 -56.13 21.02 -1.23
N GLY A 20 -55.62 20.14 -0.35
CA GLY A 20 -56.44 19.15 0.36
C GLY A 20 -55.66 18.43 1.47
N THR A 21 -55.75 18.95 2.69
CA THR A 21 -55.18 18.42 3.95
C THR A 21 -55.77 17.06 4.36
N GLY A 22 -55.04 16.27 5.16
CA GLY A 22 -55.56 15.01 5.73
C GLY A 22 -54.64 14.38 6.77
N ASP A 23 -54.84 14.75 8.04
CA ASP A 23 -54.14 14.23 9.22
C ASP A 23 -54.66 12.82 9.61
N GLY A 24 -53.88 12.01 10.34
CA GLY A 24 -54.30 10.64 10.68
C GLY A 24 -53.36 9.82 11.57
N ASP A 25 -53.45 10.05 12.88
CA ASP A 25 -52.73 9.30 13.93
C ASP A 25 -53.27 7.86 14.10
N GLY A 26 -52.43 6.89 14.50
CA GLY A 26 -52.87 5.50 14.74
C GLY A 26 -51.80 4.60 15.38
N ASP A 27 -51.85 4.49 16.71
CA ASP A 27 -50.92 3.75 17.59
C ASP A 27 -51.38 2.30 17.90
N LEU A 28 -50.48 1.53 18.55
CA LEU A 28 -50.64 0.30 19.36
C LEU A 28 -50.45 -1.09 18.71
N GLY A 29 -49.57 -1.90 19.32
CA GLY A 29 -49.81 -3.35 19.46
C GLY A 29 -48.62 -4.33 19.50
N ASP A 30 -47.77 -4.25 20.54
CA ASP A 30 -47.12 -5.32 21.35
C ASP A 30 -46.97 -6.78 20.82
N GLY A 31 -45.83 -7.44 21.09
CA GLY A 31 -45.60 -8.86 20.71
C GLY A 31 -44.24 -9.50 21.06
N ASP A 32 -43.90 -9.50 22.35
CA ASP A 32 -42.79 -10.20 23.06
C ASP A 32 -42.53 -11.69 22.67
N GLY A 33 -41.27 -12.17 22.77
CA GLY A 33 -40.92 -13.58 22.47
C GLY A 33 -39.43 -14.03 22.43
N ASP A 34 -38.69 -13.82 23.51
CA ASP A 34 -37.66 -14.68 24.16
C ASP A 34 -36.65 -15.60 23.37
N GLY A 35 -35.34 -15.44 23.66
CA GLY A 35 -34.27 -16.49 23.61
C GLY A 35 -33.72 -16.89 22.22
N ASP A 36 -32.55 -17.52 22.03
CA ASP A 36 -31.32 -17.85 22.82
C ASP A 36 -30.28 -18.41 21.81
N GLY A 37 -28.94 -18.44 22.00
CA GLY A 37 -28.12 -17.93 23.10
C GLY A 37 -26.67 -18.46 23.05
N ASP A 38 -25.91 -18.12 22.00
CA ASP A 38 -24.56 -18.62 21.70
C ASP A 38 -23.93 -17.76 20.57
N GLY A 39 -22.66 -17.30 20.64
CA GLY A 39 -21.62 -17.50 21.64
C GLY A 39 -20.24 -17.16 21.06
N ASP A 40 -20.03 -15.90 20.68
CA ASP A 40 -18.89 -15.43 19.86
C ASP A 40 -17.68 -15.00 20.72
N PRO A 41 -16.44 -15.47 20.43
CA PRO A 41 -15.25 -15.12 21.21
C PRO A 41 -14.40 -14.01 20.58
N GLY A 42 -14.87 -12.77 20.69
CA GLY A 42 -14.03 -11.60 20.99
C GLY A 42 -12.96 -11.17 19.98
N ASP A 43 -13.38 -10.54 18.90
CA ASP A 43 -12.78 -9.28 18.44
C ASP A 43 -13.25 -8.12 19.34
N GLY A 44 -12.31 -7.23 19.67
CA GLY A 44 -12.42 -6.23 20.72
C GLY A 44 -12.37 -4.79 20.20
N ASP A 45 -12.98 -4.52 19.06
CA ASP A 45 -13.32 -3.19 18.57
C ASP A 45 -14.47 -2.61 19.42
N GLY A 46 -14.10 -2.23 20.64
CA GLY A 46 -14.96 -1.44 21.50
C GLY A 46 -15.12 -0.05 20.92
N ASP A 47 -16.31 0.23 20.38
CA ASP A 47 -16.80 1.58 20.10
C ASP A 47 -16.53 2.47 21.32
N GLY A 48 -15.52 3.32 21.18
CA GLY A 48 -15.11 4.28 22.19
C GLY A 48 -15.66 5.66 21.86
N ASP A 49 -16.98 5.85 21.98
CA ASP A 49 -17.57 7.18 22.12
C ASP A 49 -17.22 7.75 23.51
N GLY A 50 -15.92 8.06 23.65
CA GLY A 50 -15.27 8.55 24.83
C GLY A 50 -14.69 9.94 24.58
N ASP A 51 -15.54 10.95 24.69
CA ASP A 51 -15.13 12.28 25.15
C ASP A 51 -14.49 12.12 26.54
N GLY A 52 -13.20 11.79 26.51
CA GLY A 52 -12.33 11.49 27.63
C GLY A 52 -11.16 12.47 27.64
N ASP A 53 -11.43 13.64 28.24
CA ASP A 53 -10.45 14.55 28.82
C ASP A 53 -9.60 13.81 29.87
N GLY A 54 -8.64 13.04 29.35
CA GLY A 54 -7.62 12.32 30.09
C GLY A 54 -6.54 13.27 30.57
N ASP A 55 -6.86 14.05 31.61
CA ASP A 55 -5.95 14.95 32.32
C ASP A 55 -4.74 14.18 32.90
N GLY A 56 -3.74 13.91 32.07
CA GLY A 56 -2.41 13.51 32.49
C GLY A 56 -1.75 14.70 33.17
N ASP A 57 -1.60 14.64 34.50
CA ASP A 57 -1.11 15.72 35.35
C ASP A 57 0.42 15.92 35.27
N GLY A 58 0.89 16.20 34.05
CA GLY A 58 2.13 16.93 33.80
C GLY A 58 1.86 18.42 33.86
N ASP A 59 2.18 19.07 34.98
CA ASP A 59 2.06 20.52 35.19
C ASP A 59 3.13 21.32 34.43
N GLY A 60 3.10 21.21 33.10
CA GLY A 60 3.79 22.09 32.16
C GLY A 60 2.84 23.17 31.64
N ASP A 61 3.01 24.40 32.10
CA ASP A 61 2.31 25.60 31.65
C ASP A 61 2.81 26.13 30.29
N GLY A 62 3.03 25.21 29.35
CA GLY A 62 3.35 25.50 27.96
C GLY A 62 2.11 25.93 27.18
N GLU A 63 2.28 26.88 26.26
CA GLU A 63 1.39 27.00 25.10
C GLU A 63 1.41 25.66 24.33
N PRO A 64 0.31 25.25 23.65
CA PRO A 64 0.36 24.09 22.76
C PRO A 64 1.50 24.27 21.74
N HIS A 65 2.24 23.20 21.46
CA HIS A 65 3.33 23.23 20.49
C HIS A 65 2.82 23.67 19.12
N GLU A 66 3.50 24.63 18.50
CA GLU A 66 3.19 25.14 17.16
C GLU A 66 4.13 24.41 16.19
N THR A 67 3.56 23.60 15.29
CA THR A 67 4.29 22.73 14.36
C THR A 67 5.34 23.49 13.55
N ASP A 68 6.61 23.08 13.67
CA ASP A 68 7.72 23.66 12.89
C ASP A 68 7.92 22.93 11.57
N TRP A 69 7.43 23.54 10.50
CA TRP A 69 7.55 23.05 9.12
C TRP A 69 8.95 23.24 8.49
N SER A 70 10.01 23.34 9.29
CA SER A 70 11.39 23.28 8.79
C SER A 70 11.88 21.82 8.71
N LEU A 71 13.08 21.57 8.16
CA LEU A 71 13.55 20.20 7.87
C LEU A 71 13.60 19.33 9.13
N CYS A 72 12.84 18.24 9.16
CA CYS A 72 12.81 17.34 10.31
C CYS A 72 14.05 16.42 10.36
N THR A 73 14.30 15.83 11.53
CA THR A 73 15.30 14.76 11.69
C THR A 73 14.62 13.47 12.07
N VAL A 74 14.99 12.37 11.40
CA VAL A 74 14.59 11.01 11.74
C VAL A 74 15.82 10.16 12.01
N GLU A 75 15.92 9.57 13.20
CA GLU A 75 16.96 8.60 13.55
C GLU A 75 16.34 7.22 13.72
N ILE A 76 16.92 6.22 13.06
CA ILE A 76 16.49 4.81 13.08
C ILE A 76 17.64 3.96 13.60
N THR A 77 17.40 3.19 14.66
CA THR A 77 18.36 2.20 15.18
C THR A 77 17.77 0.79 15.15
N CYS A 78 18.37 -0.10 14.37
CA CYS A 78 17.93 -1.48 14.18
C CYS A 78 19.08 -2.47 14.43
N ASP A 79 18.90 -3.40 15.38
CA ASP A 79 19.85 -4.49 15.68
C ASP A 79 20.08 -5.46 14.49
N LYS A 80 19.19 -5.45 13.50
CA LYS A 80 19.20 -6.36 12.34
C LYS A 80 19.06 -5.58 11.03
N PRO A 81 19.60 -6.08 9.91
CA PRO A 81 19.34 -5.52 8.60
C PRO A 81 17.84 -5.48 8.30
N LEU A 82 17.39 -4.34 7.76
CA LEU A 82 16.06 -4.18 7.21
C LEU A 82 15.85 -5.17 6.05
N VAL A 83 14.66 -5.74 5.99
CA VAL A 83 14.15 -6.61 4.91
C VAL A 83 12.82 -6.04 4.42
N ASP A 84 12.24 -6.58 3.35
CA ASP A 84 10.99 -6.06 2.75
C ASP A 84 9.71 -6.51 3.50
N ASP A 85 9.69 -7.73 4.01
CA ASP A 85 8.70 -8.26 4.97
C ASP A 85 9.36 -9.49 5.64
N PRO A 86 9.28 -9.66 6.97
CA PRO A 86 8.65 -8.78 7.96
C PRO A 86 9.46 -7.57 8.41
N LYS A 87 8.73 -6.51 8.79
CA LYS A 87 9.18 -5.42 9.66
C LYS A 87 10.14 -5.87 10.76
N ARG A 88 11.26 -5.18 10.86
CA ARG A 88 12.22 -5.32 11.96
C ARG A 88 11.83 -4.39 13.11
N SER A 89 11.97 -4.88 14.34
CA SER A 89 11.94 -3.99 15.50
C SER A 89 13.17 -3.08 15.49
N CYS A 90 12.91 -1.79 15.57
CA CYS A 90 13.89 -0.73 15.65
C CYS A 90 13.45 0.29 16.71
N ASP A 91 14.40 1.09 17.19
CA ASP A 91 14.08 2.36 17.87
C ASP A 91 14.00 3.46 16.79
N LEU A 92 13.02 4.37 16.95
CA LEU A 92 12.74 5.48 16.05
C LEU A 92 12.61 6.78 16.85
N LEU A 93 13.39 7.78 16.47
CA LEU A 93 13.29 9.16 16.96
C LEU A 93 12.89 10.07 15.80
N VAL A 94 11.83 10.85 15.96
CA VAL A 94 11.37 11.87 15.01
C VAL A 94 11.36 13.22 15.72
N MET A 95 12.09 14.18 15.17
CA MET A 95 12.18 15.55 15.68
C MET A 95 11.79 16.56 14.61
N GLU A 96 10.99 17.55 14.97
CA GLU A 96 10.75 18.76 14.16
C GLU A 96 12.03 19.61 14.11
N GLY A 97 12.13 20.53 13.15
CA GLY A 97 13.39 21.24 12.90
C GLY A 97 13.80 22.26 13.98
N ASP A 98 12.89 22.62 14.88
CA ASP A 98 13.18 23.38 16.10
C ASP A 98 13.73 22.52 17.26
N GLY A 99 13.67 21.18 17.11
CA GLY A 99 14.10 20.19 18.09
C GLY A 99 12.97 19.62 18.96
N TYR A 100 11.69 19.92 18.68
CA TYR A 100 10.57 19.24 19.33
C TYR A 100 10.55 17.74 18.98
N VAL A 101 10.47 16.89 20.01
CA VAL A 101 10.43 15.42 19.84
C VAL A 101 8.99 15.01 19.57
N ALA A 102 8.66 14.83 18.30
CA ALA A 102 7.35 14.33 17.87
C ALA A 102 7.17 12.83 18.14
N TYR A 103 8.26 12.06 18.15
CA TYR A 103 8.25 10.65 18.53
C TYR A 103 9.61 10.18 19.08
N ASP A 104 9.60 9.36 20.13
CA ASP A 104 10.75 8.63 20.66
C ASP A 104 10.23 7.28 21.18
N GLY A 105 10.44 6.20 20.43
CA GLY A 105 9.82 4.92 20.73
C GLY A 105 10.18 3.78 19.79
N ALA A 106 9.54 2.63 19.99
CA ALA A 106 9.74 1.44 19.16
C ALA A 106 8.97 1.54 17.85
N ALA A 107 9.56 1.10 16.74
CA ALA A 107 8.87 1.00 15.45
C ALA A 107 9.20 -0.30 14.72
N GLY A 108 8.24 -0.76 13.92
CA GLY A 108 8.43 -1.78 12.90
C GLY A 108 8.85 -1.13 11.59
N ILE A 109 10.03 -1.50 11.07
CA ILE A 109 10.56 -0.90 9.83
C ILE A 109 10.91 -2.00 8.83
N GLU A 110 10.44 -1.83 7.60
CA GLU A 110 10.80 -2.67 6.44
C GLU A 110 11.16 -1.82 5.22
N VAL A 111 11.87 -2.42 4.27
CA VAL A 111 12.10 -1.82 2.94
C VAL A 111 10.76 -1.80 2.20
N ARG A 112 10.31 -0.62 1.78
CA ARG A 112 9.01 -0.45 1.13
C ARG A 112 9.09 -0.60 -0.38
N GLY A 113 8.12 -1.33 -0.94
CA GLY A 113 7.83 -1.34 -2.36
C GLY A 113 8.62 -2.41 -3.10
N ARG A 114 7.93 -3.27 -3.84
CA ARG A 114 8.52 -4.48 -4.43
C ARG A 114 9.66 -4.23 -5.43
N SER A 115 9.66 -3.10 -6.13
CA SER A 115 10.81 -2.68 -6.97
C SER A 115 12.07 -2.43 -6.13
N SER A 116 11.91 -1.94 -4.89
CA SER A 116 12.99 -1.72 -3.92
C SER A 116 13.72 -2.99 -3.48
N GLN A 117 13.11 -4.17 -3.66
CA GLN A 117 13.78 -5.47 -3.43
C GLN A 117 14.82 -5.78 -4.52
N GLY A 118 14.56 -5.37 -5.77
CA GLY A 118 15.45 -5.63 -6.90
C GLY A 118 16.64 -4.67 -6.96
N TRP A 119 16.43 -3.45 -6.49
CA TRP A 119 17.42 -2.38 -6.39
C TRP A 119 16.96 -1.34 -5.35
N PRO A 120 17.84 -0.77 -4.52
CA PRO A 120 17.41 0.10 -3.43
C PRO A 120 16.86 1.45 -3.94
N LYS A 121 15.52 1.58 -4.00
CA LYS A 121 14.83 2.89 -4.05
C LYS A 121 15.04 3.75 -2.78
N HIS A 122 15.59 3.16 -1.72
CA HIS A 122 15.71 3.77 -0.38
C HIS A 122 14.36 4.29 0.14
N GLN A 123 13.36 3.39 0.18
CA GLN A 123 12.04 3.66 0.74
C GLN A 123 11.78 2.71 1.91
N TYR A 124 11.12 3.18 2.96
CA TYR A 124 10.78 2.39 4.15
C TYR A 124 9.30 2.53 4.52
N ASP A 125 8.73 1.45 5.03
CA ASP A 125 7.39 1.40 5.63
C ASP A 125 7.58 1.29 7.14
N VAL A 126 6.93 2.18 7.88
CA VAL A 126 7.15 2.40 9.31
C VAL A 126 5.83 2.19 10.05
N GLU A 127 5.83 1.36 11.09
CA GLU A 127 4.68 1.10 11.96
C GLU A 127 5.05 1.51 13.39
N LEU A 128 4.38 2.51 13.97
CA LEU A 128 4.69 3.02 15.31
C LEU A 128 4.15 2.10 16.40
N TRP A 129 4.97 1.75 17.38
CA TRP A 129 4.62 0.80 18.44
C TRP A 129 4.76 1.39 19.85
N SER A 130 3.94 0.87 20.76
CA SER A 130 3.99 1.24 22.19
C SER A 130 5.08 0.47 22.97
N ALA A 131 5.61 -0.60 22.38
CA ALA A 131 6.67 -1.44 22.92
C ALA A 131 7.47 -2.12 21.78
N PRO A 132 8.73 -2.54 22.01
CA PRO A 132 9.49 -3.32 21.04
C PRO A 132 8.84 -4.67 20.70
N ASN A 133 8.94 -5.09 19.44
CA ASN A 133 8.50 -6.42 19.00
C ASN A 133 9.44 -7.51 19.55
N VAL A 134 8.86 -8.55 20.14
CA VAL A 134 9.59 -9.73 20.60
C VAL A 134 9.56 -10.79 19.51
N GLU A 135 10.64 -10.85 18.73
CA GLU A 135 10.86 -11.87 17.70
C GLU A 135 11.22 -13.22 18.35
N LEU A 136 10.28 -14.18 18.31
CA LEU A 136 10.42 -15.52 18.88
C LEU A 136 11.11 -16.48 17.90
N VAL A 137 10.79 -16.35 16.60
CA VAL A 137 11.46 -17.03 15.48
C VAL A 137 11.66 -16.01 14.36
N ALA A 138 12.90 -15.81 13.94
CA ALA A 138 13.24 -14.88 12.88
C ALA A 138 12.86 -15.43 11.48
N PRO A 139 12.46 -14.57 10.52
CA PRO A 139 12.53 -14.95 9.10
C PRO A 139 13.98 -15.33 8.76
N GLY A 140 14.18 -16.39 7.98
CA GLY A 140 15.51 -16.92 7.70
C GLY A 140 16.18 -17.69 8.85
N ALA A 141 15.46 -18.04 9.92
CA ALA A 141 15.98 -18.86 11.02
C ALA A 141 16.49 -20.24 10.54
N SER A 142 17.34 -20.90 11.34
CA SER A 142 17.81 -22.27 11.05
C SER A 142 16.78 -23.32 11.46
N TRP A 143 16.34 -24.16 10.54
CA TRP A 143 15.36 -25.22 10.77
C TRP A 143 16.00 -26.61 10.68
N LYS A 144 15.56 -27.52 11.55
CA LYS A 144 15.70 -28.96 11.32
C LYS A 144 14.74 -29.38 10.23
N TYR A 145 15.19 -30.17 9.26
CA TYR A 145 14.35 -30.64 8.17
C TYR A 145 14.51 -32.13 7.85
N ASN A 146 13.42 -32.73 7.37
CA ASN A 146 13.35 -34.10 6.90
C ASN A 146 12.62 -34.15 5.56
N ASP A 147 13.35 -34.61 4.56
CA ASP A 147 12.99 -34.65 3.14
C ASP A 147 13.01 -36.09 2.60
N SER A 148 12.94 -37.09 3.49
CA SER A 148 13.03 -38.52 3.14
C SER A 148 11.74 -39.12 2.56
N GLY A 149 10.66 -38.32 2.46
CA GLY A 149 9.32 -38.78 2.08
C GLY A 149 8.54 -39.48 3.21
N SER A 150 9.08 -39.54 4.43
CA SER A 150 8.37 -40.01 5.63
C SER A 150 8.74 -39.17 6.86
N SER A 151 7.74 -38.77 7.66
CA SER A 151 7.92 -37.97 8.88
C SER A 151 8.78 -38.61 9.98
N GLY A 152 9.06 -39.92 9.89
CA GLY A 152 9.70 -40.70 10.95
C GLY A 152 8.74 -41.21 12.04
N GLY A 153 7.45 -40.85 11.96
CA GLY A 153 6.39 -41.35 12.85
C GLY A 153 5.32 -40.29 13.14
N ASN A 154 4.26 -40.69 13.86
CA ASN A 154 3.13 -39.83 14.21
C ASN A 154 3.42 -38.83 15.35
N SER A 155 4.67 -38.79 15.84
CA SER A 155 5.09 -37.94 16.96
C SER A 155 6.29 -37.07 16.63
N TRP A 156 6.51 -36.77 15.34
CA TRP A 156 7.03 -35.47 14.94
C TRP A 156 6.04 -34.37 15.39
N ASN A 157 6.30 -33.09 15.12
CA ASN A 157 5.60 -31.91 15.65
C ASN A 157 5.69 -31.70 17.18
N GLN A 158 5.63 -32.78 17.96
CA GLN A 158 5.68 -32.77 19.42
C GLN A 158 7.04 -32.26 19.97
N PRO A 159 7.07 -31.57 21.13
CA PRO A 159 8.32 -31.10 21.73
C PRO A 159 9.32 -32.22 22.05
N GLN A 160 8.85 -33.35 22.59
CA GLN A 160 9.69 -34.48 23.01
C GLN A 160 10.26 -35.36 21.88
N PHE A 161 10.05 -35.00 20.61
CA PHE A 161 10.58 -35.75 19.48
C PHE A 161 12.10 -35.59 19.36
N ASN A 162 12.79 -36.68 19.03
CA ASN A 162 14.24 -36.64 18.78
C ASN A 162 14.51 -36.46 17.27
N ASP A 163 14.77 -35.23 16.87
CA ASP A 163 15.14 -34.80 15.51
C ASP A 163 16.67 -34.76 15.28
N ALA A 164 17.48 -35.39 16.13
CA ALA A 164 18.95 -35.39 15.99
C ALA A 164 19.47 -36.01 14.67
N GLU A 165 18.67 -36.82 13.99
CA GLU A 165 18.98 -37.39 12.67
C GLU A 165 18.45 -36.54 11.50
N TRP A 166 17.76 -35.42 11.78
CA TRP A 166 17.28 -34.47 10.77
C TRP A 166 18.42 -33.52 10.36
N SER A 167 18.44 -33.18 9.07
CA SER A 167 19.35 -32.17 8.51
C SER A 167 19.01 -30.78 9.06
N GLU A 168 19.89 -29.80 8.86
CA GLU A 168 19.70 -28.44 9.38
C GLU A 168 20.20 -27.40 8.38
N GLY A 169 19.48 -26.28 8.26
CA GLY A 169 19.89 -25.14 7.44
C GLY A 169 18.98 -23.91 7.61
N PRO A 170 19.44 -22.71 7.23
CA PRO A 170 18.65 -21.47 7.26
C PRO A 170 17.48 -21.50 6.26
N ALA A 171 16.38 -20.87 6.63
CA ALA A 171 15.30 -20.53 5.71
C ALA A 171 15.70 -19.37 4.76
N PRO A 172 15.02 -19.17 3.62
CA PRO A 172 13.99 -20.04 3.04
C PRO A 172 14.53 -21.41 2.65
N LEU A 173 13.80 -22.48 3.00
CA LEU A 173 14.16 -23.86 2.70
C LEU A 173 13.30 -24.40 1.56
N GLY A 174 13.90 -24.96 0.52
CA GLY A 174 13.14 -25.47 -0.61
C GLY A 174 13.94 -25.88 -1.83
N TYR A 175 13.32 -25.78 -3.01
CA TYR A 175 14.00 -25.95 -4.30
C TYR A 175 13.30 -25.11 -5.37
N GLY A 176 13.94 -24.93 -6.52
CA GLY A 176 13.44 -24.00 -7.55
C GLY A 176 13.81 -22.54 -7.25
N ILE A 177 13.22 -21.64 -8.01
CA ILE A 177 13.29 -20.18 -7.84
C ILE A 177 11.85 -19.71 -7.82
N LEU A 178 11.46 -19.02 -6.74
CA LEU A 178 10.07 -18.71 -6.43
C LEU A 178 9.68 -17.35 -6.98
N GLY A 179 8.39 -17.09 -7.10
CA GLY A 179 7.88 -15.80 -7.56
C GLY A 179 7.82 -15.73 -9.09
N PRO A 180 7.10 -14.74 -9.63
CA PRO A 180 6.71 -14.76 -11.03
C PRO A 180 7.93 -14.76 -11.95
N GLU A 181 7.96 -15.73 -12.87
CA GLU A 181 8.96 -15.77 -13.93
C GLU A 181 8.80 -14.56 -14.88
N TRP A 182 9.87 -14.14 -15.53
CA TRP A 182 9.93 -12.93 -16.37
C TRP A 182 8.86 -12.95 -17.49
N GLN A 183 7.80 -12.15 -17.33
CA GLN A 183 6.73 -12.02 -18.33
C GLN A 183 6.79 -10.67 -19.07
N ASN A 184 6.88 -10.74 -20.40
CA ASN A 184 6.64 -9.65 -21.34
C ASN A 184 7.49 -8.37 -21.17
N GLY A 185 8.68 -8.46 -20.59
CA GLY A 185 9.66 -7.37 -20.63
C GLY A 185 9.56 -6.33 -19.52
N TRP A 186 8.61 -6.48 -18.59
CA TRP A 186 8.70 -5.81 -17.29
C TRP A 186 9.63 -6.62 -16.37
N ALA A 187 10.40 -5.95 -15.50
CA ALA A 187 11.26 -6.65 -14.57
C ALA A 187 10.40 -7.39 -13.53
N ALA A 188 10.51 -8.72 -13.46
CA ALA A 188 9.96 -9.50 -12.36
C ALA A 188 10.89 -9.38 -11.14
N SER A 189 10.75 -8.30 -10.39
CA SER A 189 11.37 -8.14 -9.08
C SER A 189 10.68 -9.03 -8.04
N GLY A 190 11.40 -9.42 -6.98
CA GLY A 190 10.86 -10.25 -5.91
C GLY A 190 10.78 -11.76 -6.23
N GLN A 191 11.76 -12.29 -6.95
CA GLN A 191 12.03 -13.73 -6.87
C GLN A 191 12.77 -14.05 -5.58
N VAL A 192 12.32 -15.07 -4.84
CA VAL A 192 12.98 -15.52 -3.61
C VAL A 192 13.87 -16.72 -3.90
N ALA A 193 15.12 -16.65 -3.48
CA ALA A 193 16.06 -17.77 -3.53
C ALA A 193 15.98 -18.60 -2.25
N ASN A 194 16.08 -19.93 -2.40
CA ASN A 194 16.19 -20.85 -1.28
C ASN A 194 17.64 -20.87 -0.75
N GLU A 195 17.84 -20.50 0.52
CA GLU A 195 19.13 -20.56 1.21
C GLU A 195 19.52 -22.02 1.52
N THR A 196 18.54 -22.87 1.87
CA THR A 196 18.76 -24.31 2.03
C THR A 196 18.03 -25.11 0.96
N ILE A 197 18.80 -25.90 0.19
CA ILE A 197 18.23 -26.78 -0.82
C ILE A 197 17.75 -28.10 -0.21
N ILE A 198 16.45 -28.37 -0.37
CA ILE A 198 15.73 -29.55 0.12
C ILE A 198 15.69 -30.64 -0.97
N GLY A 199 15.80 -31.91 -0.58
CA GLY A 199 15.75 -33.05 -1.49
C GLY A 199 14.33 -33.47 -1.86
N TYR A 200 14.00 -33.48 -3.14
CA TYR A 200 12.70 -33.97 -3.63
C TYR A 200 12.63 -35.50 -3.85
N GLY A 201 13.60 -36.25 -3.36
CA GLY A 201 13.72 -37.70 -3.60
C GLY A 201 14.31 -38.07 -4.98
N PRO A 202 14.25 -39.36 -5.37
CA PRO A 202 15.05 -39.90 -6.47
C PRO A 202 14.51 -39.62 -7.89
N ASN A 203 13.38 -38.93 -8.04
CA ASN A 203 12.72 -38.72 -9.33
C ASN A 203 12.07 -37.33 -9.44
N ALA A 204 12.64 -36.45 -10.26
CA ALA A 204 12.12 -35.09 -10.45
C ALA A 204 10.70 -35.03 -11.07
N GLY A 205 10.23 -36.10 -11.74
CA GLY A 205 8.85 -36.19 -12.24
C GLY A 205 7.88 -36.94 -11.31
N ASN A 206 8.36 -37.37 -10.15
CA ASN A 206 7.56 -37.95 -9.07
C ASN A 206 8.26 -37.64 -7.73
N LYS A 207 8.27 -36.35 -7.40
CA LYS A 207 8.88 -35.80 -6.19
C LYS A 207 8.19 -36.35 -4.94
N TYR A 208 8.90 -36.35 -3.80
CA TYR A 208 8.25 -36.51 -2.51
C TYR A 208 7.29 -35.35 -2.28
N ARG A 209 6.07 -35.67 -1.83
CA ARG A 209 4.96 -34.72 -1.75
C ARG A 209 4.98 -33.85 -0.50
N THR A 210 5.63 -34.34 0.55
CA THR A 210 5.66 -33.69 1.86
C THR A 210 7.08 -33.61 2.38
N SER A 211 7.45 -32.42 2.87
CA SER A 211 8.69 -32.14 3.60
C SER A 211 8.33 -31.63 5.00
N TRP A 212 9.09 -32.04 6.01
CA TRP A 212 8.82 -31.68 7.41
C TRP A 212 9.94 -30.82 7.97
N PHE A 213 9.56 -29.81 8.76
CA PHE A 213 10.45 -28.83 9.35
C PHE A 213 10.15 -28.67 10.84
N ARG A 214 11.18 -28.40 11.65
CA ARG A 214 11.09 -28.17 13.10
C ARG A 214 12.08 -27.09 13.54
N HIS A 215 11.66 -26.21 14.43
CA HIS A 215 12.50 -25.22 15.10
C HIS A 215 12.16 -25.17 16.58
N SER A 216 13.20 -25.08 17.42
CA SER A 216 13.07 -24.96 18.87
C SER A 216 13.53 -23.58 19.30
N PHE A 217 12.70 -22.87 20.06
CA PHE A 217 12.96 -21.50 20.52
C PHE A 217 12.63 -21.37 22.01
N GLU A 218 13.17 -20.34 22.66
CA GLU A 218 12.99 -20.11 24.10
C GLU A 218 12.08 -18.90 24.34
N VAL A 219 11.07 -19.06 25.18
CA VAL A 219 10.24 -17.96 25.69
C VAL A 219 10.64 -17.65 27.13
N ALA A 220 11.06 -16.43 27.41
CA ALA A 220 11.54 -16.05 28.75
C ALA A 220 10.41 -15.95 29.80
N SER A 221 9.23 -15.48 29.38
CA SER A 221 8.02 -15.35 30.21
C SER A 221 6.81 -15.14 29.28
N VAL A 222 5.93 -16.13 29.16
CA VAL A 222 4.70 -16.03 28.33
C VAL A 222 3.82 -14.87 28.80
N ALA A 223 3.73 -14.65 30.12
CA ALA A 223 2.95 -13.59 30.74
C ALA A 223 3.47 -12.15 30.49
N ALA A 224 4.51 -11.99 29.66
CA ALA A 224 5.09 -10.70 29.27
C ALA A 224 5.10 -10.51 27.74
N LEU A 225 4.41 -11.37 26.99
CA LEU A 225 4.25 -11.25 25.53
C LEU A 225 2.92 -10.58 25.21
N ASP A 226 2.95 -9.63 24.27
CA ASP A 226 1.76 -9.15 23.56
C ASP A 226 1.19 -10.27 22.64
N PRO A 227 -0.02 -10.10 22.06
CA PRO A 227 -0.60 -11.09 21.16
C PRO A 227 0.38 -11.54 20.07
N THR A 228 0.57 -12.84 19.95
CA THR A 228 1.56 -13.42 19.04
C THR A 228 0.92 -13.71 17.68
N TYR A 229 1.69 -13.54 16.60
CA TYR A 229 1.26 -13.94 15.27
C TYR A 229 2.37 -14.67 14.52
N LEU A 230 1.93 -15.57 13.65
CA LEU A 230 2.72 -16.38 12.76
C LEU A 230 2.74 -15.71 11.38
N GLN A 231 3.92 -15.57 10.79
CA GLN A 231 4.09 -15.22 9.38
C GLN A 231 4.64 -16.44 8.63
N LEU A 232 3.88 -16.95 7.66
CA LEU A 232 4.23 -18.15 6.89
C LEU A 232 4.34 -17.84 5.39
N ARG A 233 5.51 -18.12 4.81
CA ARG A 233 5.76 -18.15 3.36
C ARG A 233 5.90 -19.62 2.95
N VAL A 234 5.05 -20.08 2.04
CA VAL A 234 4.97 -21.51 1.67
C VAL A 234 4.52 -21.72 0.24
N ASP A 235 5.05 -22.78 -0.37
CA ASP A 235 4.61 -23.34 -1.65
C ASP A 235 4.56 -24.90 -1.56
N ASP A 236 3.42 -25.57 -1.81
CA ASP A 236 2.12 -25.04 -2.23
C ASP A 236 1.14 -24.87 -1.05
N GLY A 237 1.23 -25.71 -0.02
CA GLY A 237 0.33 -25.66 1.15
C GLY A 237 0.98 -26.25 2.40
N ALA A 238 0.49 -25.90 3.59
CA ALA A 238 1.10 -26.35 4.84
C ALA A 238 0.15 -26.45 6.03
N VAL A 239 0.61 -27.21 7.02
CA VAL A 239 0.09 -27.17 8.39
C VAL A 239 1.22 -26.81 9.35
N VAL A 240 0.96 -25.86 10.25
CA VAL A 240 1.89 -25.40 11.29
C VAL A 240 1.38 -25.86 12.65
N TYR A 241 2.29 -26.41 13.44
CA TYR A 241 2.06 -26.92 14.77
C TYR A 241 2.93 -26.16 15.79
N LEU A 242 2.32 -25.65 16.85
CA LEU A 242 3.02 -25.13 18.04
C LEU A 242 2.84 -26.11 19.19
N ASN A 243 3.95 -26.60 19.74
CA ASN A 243 3.99 -27.59 20.81
C ASN A 243 3.16 -28.86 20.54
N GLY A 244 2.91 -29.16 19.26
CA GLY A 244 2.10 -30.29 18.78
C GLY A 244 0.62 -29.99 18.53
N THR A 245 0.14 -28.79 18.84
CA THR A 245 -1.21 -28.29 18.52
C THR A 245 -1.18 -27.59 17.16
N GLU A 246 -2.15 -27.88 16.29
CA GLU A 246 -2.29 -27.20 15.00
C GLU A 246 -2.73 -25.74 15.21
N ILE A 247 -1.95 -24.78 14.70
CA ILE A 247 -2.22 -23.33 14.83
C ILE A 247 -2.51 -22.63 13.50
N ALA A 248 -2.05 -23.19 12.38
CA ALA A 248 -2.39 -22.67 11.05
C ALA A 248 -2.43 -23.79 10.02
N ARG A 249 -3.29 -23.62 9.02
CA ARG A 249 -3.44 -24.51 7.86
C ARG A 249 -3.73 -23.65 6.64
N ILE A 250 -3.01 -23.92 5.55
CA ILE A 250 -3.19 -23.21 4.28
C ILE A 250 -3.16 -24.17 3.10
N ASN A 251 -4.03 -23.90 2.12
CA ASN A 251 -4.12 -24.60 0.83
C ASN A 251 -4.16 -26.14 0.98
N LEU A 252 -4.85 -26.63 2.03
CA LEU A 252 -4.94 -28.05 2.35
C LEU A 252 -6.37 -28.42 2.80
N PRO A 253 -6.83 -29.65 2.53
CA PRO A 253 -8.15 -30.10 2.94
C PRO A 253 -8.31 -30.07 4.47
N THR A 254 -9.54 -29.87 4.92
CA THR A 254 -9.90 -29.94 6.35
C THR A 254 -9.87 -31.38 6.87
N GLY A 255 -9.51 -31.54 8.14
CA GLY A 255 -9.46 -32.83 8.82
C GLY A 255 -8.10 -33.55 8.70
N ALA A 256 -8.11 -34.87 8.88
CA ALA A 256 -6.89 -35.66 8.96
C ALA A 256 -6.20 -35.78 7.59
N ILE A 257 -4.94 -35.37 7.53
CA ILE A 257 -4.06 -35.46 6.37
C ILE A 257 -2.95 -36.51 6.58
N GLY A 258 -2.19 -36.78 5.52
CA GLY A 258 -1.03 -37.68 5.51
C GLY A 258 -0.04 -37.31 4.42
N ASN A 259 1.13 -37.95 4.39
CA ASN A 259 2.25 -37.60 3.51
C ASN A 259 2.00 -37.76 1.99
N ASP A 260 0.82 -38.27 1.61
CA ASP A 260 0.33 -38.36 0.23
C ASP A 260 -0.77 -37.33 -0.10
N THR A 261 -1.16 -36.48 0.86
CA THR A 261 -2.11 -35.37 0.65
C THR A 261 -1.48 -34.29 -0.23
N LEU A 262 -2.20 -33.84 -1.26
CA LEU A 262 -1.84 -32.69 -2.09
C LEU A 262 -2.33 -31.39 -1.44
N ALA A 263 -1.67 -30.29 -1.78
CA ALA A 263 -2.31 -28.98 -1.69
C ALA A 263 -3.59 -28.93 -2.57
N LEU A 264 -4.54 -28.06 -2.26
CA LEU A 264 -5.82 -27.98 -2.97
C LEU A 264 -5.62 -27.41 -4.38
N ASP A 265 -4.85 -26.34 -4.48
CA ASP A 265 -4.46 -25.67 -5.70
C ASP A 265 -2.93 -25.54 -5.77
N ALA A 266 -2.39 -25.22 -6.95
CA ALA A 266 -0.99 -24.81 -7.08
C ALA A 266 -0.88 -23.31 -6.81
N LEU A 267 0.06 -22.89 -5.97
CA LEU A 267 0.35 -21.46 -5.82
C LEU A 267 1.19 -20.97 -7.00
N SER A 268 1.18 -19.66 -7.26
CA SER A 268 2.02 -19.04 -8.29
C SER A 268 2.14 -17.54 -8.08
N GLY A 269 3.30 -16.95 -8.39
CA GLY A 269 3.47 -15.50 -8.38
C GLY A 269 3.75 -14.94 -6.99
N LEU A 270 3.04 -13.89 -6.57
CA LEU A 270 3.22 -13.30 -5.24
C LEU A 270 2.79 -14.25 -4.11
N ASP A 271 1.83 -15.13 -4.38
CA ASP A 271 1.35 -16.15 -3.43
C ASP A 271 2.43 -17.13 -2.95
N GLU A 272 3.56 -17.24 -3.67
CA GLU A 272 4.73 -18.06 -3.31
C GLU A 272 5.76 -17.31 -2.45
N VAL A 273 5.73 -15.97 -2.45
CA VAL A 273 6.78 -15.10 -1.88
C VAL A 273 6.30 -14.13 -0.80
N GLU A 274 5.01 -13.90 -0.63
CA GLU A 274 4.47 -13.10 0.49
C GLU A 274 4.32 -13.95 1.77
N PHE A 275 4.53 -13.35 2.95
CA PHE A 275 4.18 -14.01 4.22
C PHE A 275 2.71 -13.78 4.53
N ARG A 276 1.97 -14.88 4.78
CA ARG A 276 0.59 -14.82 5.26
C ARG A 276 0.57 -14.84 6.78
N LYS A 277 -0.24 -13.96 7.38
CA LYS A 277 -0.34 -13.77 8.83
C LYS A 277 -1.44 -14.66 9.41
N PHE A 278 -1.17 -15.26 10.57
CA PHE A 278 -2.13 -16.05 11.34
C PHE A 278 -2.02 -15.66 12.82
N PRO A 279 -3.13 -15.39 13.53
CA PRO A 279 -3.07 -15.17 14.98
C PRO A 279 -2.64 -16.46 15.69
N VAL A 280 -1.83 -16.33 16.75
CA VAL A 280 -1.37 -17.44 17.57
C VAL A 280 -1.86 -17.25 19.00
N ASP A 281 -2.66 -18.19 19.48
CA ASP A 281 -3.07 -18.26 20.87
C ASP A 281 -1.84 -18.39 21.79
N SER A 282 -1.60 -17.37 22.61
CA SER A 282 -0.46 -17.32 23.52
C SER A 282 -0.55 -18.35 24.65
N GLU A 283 -1.74 -18.91 24.95
CA GLU A 283 -1.89 -20.02 25.90
C GLU A 283 -1.20 -21.32 25.43
N LEU A 284 -0.87 -21.43 24.13
CA LEU A 284 -0.12 -22.56 23.56
C LEU A 284 1.40 -22.47 23.77
N LEU A 285 1.91 -21.29 24.17
CA LEU A 285 3.31 -21.10 24.53
C LEU A 285 3.55 -21.51 26.00
N VAL A 286 4.78 -21.92 26.31
CA VAL A 286 5.23 -22.23 27.67
C VAL A 286 6.51 -21.46 28.02
N ASP A 287 6.73 -21.17 29.31
CA ASP A 287 8.02 -20.63 29.76
C ASP A 287 9.15 -21.64 29.49
N GLY A 288 10.21 -21.19 28.81
CA GLY A 288 11.33 -22.01 28.34
C GLY A 288 11.16 -22.53 26.91
N THR A 289 11.61 -23.76 26.66
CA THR A 289 11.68 -24.35 25.32
C THR A 289 10.30 -24.64 24.72
N ASN A 290 10.03 -24.02 23.58
CA ASN A 290 8.89 -24.27 22.71
C ASN A 290 9.37 -24.91 21.40
N VAL A 291 8.49 -25.66 20.72
CA VAL A 291 8.77 -26.23 19.40
C VAL A 291 7.67 -25.82 18.43
N ILE A 292 8.07 -25.17 17.34
CA ILE A 292 7.22 -24.94 16.17
C ILE A 292 7.64 -25.91 15.05
N ALA A 293 6.66 -26.45 14.33
CA ALA A 293 6.89 -27.47 13.32
C ALA A 293 5.94 -27.31 12.14
N VAL A 294 6.43 -27.58 10.93
CA VAL A 294 5.68 -27.35 9.68
C VAL A 294 5.72 -28.62 8.84
N GLU A 295 4.61 -29.02 8.25
CA GLU A 295 4.62 -29.93 7.09
C GLU A 295 4.14 -29.20 5.84
N VAL A 296 4.99 -29.16 4.82
CA VAL A 296 4.73 -28.51 3.54
C VAL A 296 4.38 -29.58 2.52
N HIS A 297 3.26 -29.38 1.84
CA HIS A 297 2.65 -30.28 0.87
C HIS A 297 2.63 -29.63 -0.51
N GLN A 298 2.93 -30.42 -1.53
CA GLN A 298 2.98 -29.98 -2.92
C GLN A 298 1.64 -30.20 -3.63
N GLY A 299 1.26 -29.30 -4.53
CA GLY A 299 0.06 -29.34 -5.38
C GLY A 299 0.19 -30.33 -6.56
N SER A 300 1.41 -30.75 -6.91
CA SER A 300 1.62 -31.85 -7.85
C SER A 300 2.89 -32.66 -7.59
N SER A 301 2.95 -33.89 -8.11
CA SER A 301 4.16 -34.74 -8.02
C SER A 301 5.32 -34.30 -8.94
N GLY A 302 5.12 -33.24 -9.71
CA GLY A 302 6.10 -32.68 -10.66
C GLY A 302 6.22 -31.17 -10.57
N SER A 303 5.84 -30.56 -9.43
CA SER A 303 6.03 -29.13 -9.18
C SER A 303 7.49 -28.74 -9.42
N SER A 304 7.74 -27.53 -9.92
CA SER A 304 9.07 -26.97 -10.13
C SER A 304 9.78 -26.72 -8.80
N ASP A 305 9.03 -26.26 -7.81
CA ASP A 305 9.44 -25.46 -6.66
C ASP A 305 8.91 -26.01 -5.33
N LEU A 306 9.47 -25.50 -4.24
CA LEU A 306 8.97 -25.60 -2.88
C LEU A 306 9.58 -24.44 -2.10
N VAL A 307 8.84 -23.86 -1.15
CA VAL A 307 9.41 -23.00 -0.11
C VAL A 307 8.80 -23.26 1.25
N MET A 308 9.61 -23.05 2.27
CA MET A 308 9.21 -22.83 3.65
C MET A 308 10.10 -21.73 4.26
N ASP A 309 9.50 -20.61 4.63
CA ASP A 309 10.06 -19.67 5.60
C ASP A 309 8.96 -19.29 6.59
N LEU A 310 9.35 -19.05 7.85
CA LEU A 310 8.43 -18.83 8.94
C LEU A 310 9.05 -17.89 9.97
N ALA A 311 8.35 -16.80 10.26
CA ALA A 311 8.61 -15.94 11.41
C ALA A 311 7.48 -16.07 12.45
N LEU A 312 7.83 -15.87 13.71
CA LEU A 312 6.90 -15.86 14.85
C LEU A 312 7.30 -14.70 15.76
N SER A 313 6.39 -13.77 16.01
CA SER A 313 6.67 -12.58 16.81
C SER A 313 5.42 -12.09 17.55
N THR A 314 5.62 -11.25 18.57
CA THR A 314 4.51 -10.47 19.12
C THR A 314 4.08 -9.37 18.14
N LYS A 315 2.80 -9.01 18.13
CA LYS A 315 2.30 -7.76 17.56
C LYS A 315 2.21 -6.75 18.71
N PRO A 316 3.15 -5.79 18.84
CA PRO A 316 3.01 -4.72 19.81
C PRO A 316 1.71 -3.94 19.55
N PRO A 317 1.09 -3.35 20.58
CA PRO A 317 0.00 -2.41 20.36
C PRO A 317 0.52 -1.19 19.58
N ALA A 318 -0.24 -0.78 18.57
CA ALA A 318 0.02 0.44 17.80
C ALA A 318 0.15 1.67 18.71
N ASN A 319 0.91 2.66 18.25
CA ASN A 319 1.11 3.92 18.96
C ASN A 319 0.88 5.10 18.00
N PRO A 320 -0.39 5.44 17.70
CA PRO A 320 -0.71 6.45 16.70
C PRO A 320 -0.22 7.84 17.12
N VAL A 321 0.39 8.57 16.19
CA VAL A 321 0.92 9.92 16.40
C VAL A 321 0.43 10.82 15.28
N ASN A 322 0.05 12.06 15.61
CA ASN A 322 -0.25 13.07 14.59
C ASN A 322 1.03 13.83 14.24
N PHE A 323 1.75 13.38 13.20
CA PHE A 323 2.86 14.14 12.65
C PHE A 323 2.33 15.29 11.77
N TYR A 324 2.81 16.52 12.00
CA TYR A 324 2.56 17.69 11.14
C TYR A 324 1.08 17.99 10.84
N GLU A 325 0.19 17.77 11.80
CA GLU A 325 -1.26 17.95 11.63
C GLU A 325 -1.89 17.04 10.55
N PHE A 326 -1.15 16.04 10.05
CA PHE A 326 -1.65 15.13 9.01
C PHE A 326 -2.79 14.23 9.52
N GLY A 327 -2.90 13.98 10.82
CA GLY A 327 -3.87 13.05 11.42
C GLY A 327 -3.16 11.92 12.15
N ALA A 328 -3.77 11.42 13.23
CA ALA A 328 -3.11 10.50 14.16
C ALA A 328 -3.05 9.06 13.62
N GLU A 329 -1.84 8.57 13.33
CA GLU A 329 -1.64 7.28 12.65
C GLU A 329 -0.43 6.51 13.17
N GLU A 330 -0.45 5.18 13.04
CA GLU A 330 0.72 4.33 13.23
C GLU A 330 1.46 4.01 11.93
N ASP A 331 0.77 4.05 10.78
CA ASP A 331 1.28 3.62 9.47
C ASP A 331 1.89 4.79 8.66
N TRP A 332 3.22 4.84 8.58
CA TRP A 332 3.97 5.92 7.91
C TRP A 332 4.91 5.41 6.82
N VAL A 333 5.29 6.32 5.92
CA VAL A 333 6.21 6.07 4.81
C VAL A 333 7.38 7.04 4.89
N LEU A 334 8.61 6.52 4.77
CA LEU A 334 9.80 7.30 4.50
C LEU A 334 10.22 7.07 3.03
N ASN A 335 10.07 8.08 2.18
CA ASN A 335 10.44 7.99 0.76
C ASN A 335 11.73 8.77 0.48
N GLY A 336 12.83 8.06 0.23
CA GLY A 336 14.14 8.67 -0.03
C GLY A 336 14.32 9.28 -1.43
N MET A 337 13.30 9.19 -2.29
CA MET A 337 13.25 9.84 -3.62
C MET A 337 14.51 9.59 -4.49
N TYR A 338 15.19 8.46 -4.28
CA TYR A 338 16.61 8.27 -4.63
C TYR A 338 16.96 8.50 -6.11
N PHE A 339 16.01 8.26 -7.02
CA PHE A 339 16.18 8.49 -8.46
C PHE A 339 15.47 9.73 -9.00
N ASP A 340 14.60 10.36 -8.20
CA ASP A 340 14.09 11.69 -8.51
C ASP A 340 15.18 12.71 -8.17
N LEU A 341 16.01 13.03 -9.17
CA LEU A 341 17.09 14.00 -9.05
C LEU A 341 16.65 15.41 -8.61
N SER A 342 15.33 15.70 -8.62
CA SER A 342 14.79 16.97 -8.11
C SER A 342 14.45 16.94 -6.62
N LEU A 343 14.22 15.74 -6.05
CA LEU A 343 13.75 15.50 -4.67
C LEU A 343 12.35 16.09 -4.36
N TYR A 344 11.48 16.28 -5.37
CA TYR A 344 10.15 16.85 -5.15
C TYR A 344 9.04 16.43 -6.12
N ARG A 345 9.27 15.60 -7.15
CA ARG A 345 8.21 15.25 -8.14
C ARG A 345 6.99 14.59 -7.50
N ASN A 346 7.21 13.65 -6.57
CA ASN A 346 6.14 12.99 -5.83
C ASN A 346 5.40 14.00 -4.93
N LYS A 347 6.14 14.77 -4.10
CA LYS A 347 5.54 15.74 -3.19
C LYS A 347 4.77 16.84 -3.90
N LEU A 348 5.34 17.44 -4.96
CA LEU A 348 4.66 18.43 -5.80
C LEU A 348 3.30 17.92 -6.27
N MET A 349 3.21 16.63 -6.59
CA MET A 349 1.99 16.04 -7.13
C MET A 349 0.93 15.70 -6.10
N TYR A 350 1.32 15.27 -4.92
CA TYR A 350 0.38 15.09 -3.81
C TYR A 350 -0.16 16.44 -3.36
N ASP A 351 0.73 17.39 -3.08
CA ASP A 351 0.36 18.74 -2.67
C ASP A 351 -0.51 19.44 -3.73
N MET A 352 -0.18 19.31 -5.03
CA MET A 352 -1.00 19.89 -6.11
C MET A 352 -2.37 19.22 -6.26
N PHE A 353 -2.47 17.89 -6.20
CA PHE A 353 -3.75 17.20 -6.38
C PHE A 353 -4.73 17.53 -5.24
N ALA A 354 -4.24 17.53 -4.00
CA ALA A 354 -5.00 18.00 -2.84
C ALA A 354 -5.42 19.48 -3.01
N ALA A 355 -4.52 20.34 -3.50
CA ALA A 355 -4.81 21.75 -3.74
C ALA A 355 -5.78 22.03 -4.90
N PHE A 356 -6.06 21.07 -5.79
CA PHE A 356 -7.10 21.23 -6.83
C PHE A 356 -8.49 21.30 -6.19
N ASP A 357 -8.79 20.45 -5.21
CA ASP A 357 -10.01 20.51 -4.39
C ASP A 357 -9.72 19.96 -2.98
N PRO A 358 -9.43 20.83 -1.99
CA PRO A 358 -9.10 20.41 -0.62
C PRO A 358 -10.24 19.74 0.15
N VAL A 359 -11.43 19.57 -0.45
CA VAL A 359 -12.58 18.88 0.16
C VAL A 359 -12.84 17.52 -0.51
N LEU A 360 -12.52 17.36 -1.79
CA LEU A 360 -12.79 16.14 -2.56
C LEU A 360 -11.54 15.31 -2.90
N ASN A 361 -10.37 15.93 -3.01
CA ASN A 361 -9.17 15.27 -3.49
C ASN A 361 -8.24 14.90 -2.32
N TYR A 362 -8.29 13.63 -1.92
CA TYR A 362 -7.26 13.05 -1.06
C TYR A 362 -5.98 12.77 -1.85
N ALA A 363 -4.83 13.18 -1.31
CA ALA A 363 -3.51 12.67 -1.67
C ALA A 363 -2.63 12.60 -0.41
N ALA A 364 -1.66 11.70 -0.40
CA ALA A 364 -0.81 11.44 0.75
C ALA A 364 -0.03 12.70 1.16
N GLN A 365 -0.31 13.23 2.35
CA GLN A 365 0.44 14.36 2.91
C GLN A 365 1.88 13.94 3.25
N THR A 366 2.82 14.87 3.08
CA THR A 366 4.26 14.60 3.22
C THR A 366 5.00 15.82 3.75
N HIS A 367 5.98 15.60 4.63
CA HIS A 367 6.95 16.61 5.07
C HIS A 367 8.39 16.15 4.82
N TYR A 368 9.33 17.09 4.68
CA TYR A 368 10.73 16.79 4.45
C TYR A 368 11.48 16.49 5.76
N CYS A 369 12.30 15.46 5.72
CA CYS A 369 13.19 15.09 6.81
C CYS A 369 14.58 14.67 6.29
N GLU A 370 15.63 14.85 7.08
CA GLU A 370 16.87 14.10 6.93
C GLU A 370 16.84 12.81 7.77
N VAL A 371 17.37 11.71 7.22
CA VAL A 371 17.29 10.39 7.85
C VAL A 371 18.69 9.84 8.16
N THR A 372 18.85 9.35 9.38
CA THR A 372 20.03 8.58 9.83
C THR A 372 19.60 7.16 10.20
N LEU A 373 20.28 6.15 9.66
CA LEU A 373 20.04 4.73 9.92
C LEU A 373 21.30 4.10 10.50
N ASN A 374 21.25 3.63 11.75
CA ASN A 374 22.37 3.01 12.46
C ASN A 374 23.65 3.88 12.44
N ASP A 375 23.56 5.13 12.88
CA ASP A 375 24.60 6.17 12.83
C ASP A 375 25.10 6.58 11.41
N ASP A 376 24.53 6.03 10.32
CA ASP A 376 24.85 6.42 8.94
C ASP A 376 23.79 7.36 8.36
N TRP A 377 24.20 8.54 7.90
CA TRP A 377 23.30 9.49 7.24
C TRP A 377 22.94 8.98 5.84
N VAL A 378 21.64 8.77 5.58
CA VAL A 378 21.15 8.10 4.36
C VAL A 378 20.39 9.02 3.39
N GLY A 379 20.26 10.32 3.68
CA GLY A 379 19.77 11.32 2.71
C GLY A 379 18.60 12.17 3.18
N ILE A 380 18.04 12.94 2.23
CA ILE A 380 16.75 13.63 2.37
C ILE A 380 15.63 12.66 1.98
N TYR A 381 14.60 12.60 2.80
CA TYR A 381 13.39 11.80 2.59
C TYR A 381 12.16 12.70 2.72
N THR A 382 11.01 12.23 2.24
CA THR A 382 9.73 12.65 2.79
C THR A 382 9.23 11.64 3.82
N LEU A 383 8.86 12.11 5.01
CA LEU A 383 7.98 11.42 5.94
C LEU A 383 6.54 11.72 5.50
N GLY A 384 5.69 10.72 5.35
CA GLY A 384 4.33 10.96 4.91
C GLY A 384 3.38 9.79 5.05
N GLU A 385 2.13 10.07 4.72
CA GLU A 385 1.01 9.18 4.91
C GLU A 385 1.12 7.90 4.07
N LYS A 386 0.68 6.78 4.65
CA LYS A 386 0.36 5.57 3.90
C LYS A 386 -1.08 5.67 3.39
N VAL A 387 -1.30 5.47 2.10
CA VAL A 387 -2.65 5.45 1.52
C VAL A 387 -3.44 4.25 2.06
N LYS A 388 -4.35 4.50 3.01
CA LYS A 388 -5.27 3.51 3.63
C LYS A 388 -6.64 4.16 3.91
N ARG A 389 -7.60 3.34 4.36
CA ARG A 389 -8.86 3.83 4.94
C ARG A 389 -8.54 4.33 6.35
N ASP A 390 -8.83 5.59 6.60
CA ASP A 390 -8.80 6.23 7.91
C ASP A 390 -9.57 7.57 7.81
N ASP A 391 -10.05 8.08 8.94
CA ASP A 391 -10.90 9.28 9.02
C ASP A 391 -10.13 10.56 8.60
N ASP A 392 -8.79 10.60 8.79
CA ASP A 392 -7.90 11.67 8.30
C ASP A 392 -7.22 11.28 6.96
N ARG A 393 -7.65 10.22 6.27
CA ARG A 393 -7.06 9.74 4.99
C ARG A 393 -8.15 9.59 3.91
N ILE A 394 -8.35 8.36 3.42
CA ILE A 394 -9.52 8.01 2.62
C ILE A 394 -10.67 7.75 3.60
N ASP A 395 -11.37 8.82 4.00
CA ASP A 395 -12.60 8.78 4.79
C ASP A 395 -13.70 8.10 3.96
N ILE A 396 -13.86 6.79 4.21
CA ILE A 396 -15.03 6.02 3.86
C ILE A 396 -15.44 5.15 5.06
N PRO A 397 -16.74 4.96 5.32
CA PRO A 397 -17.22 4.07 6.36
C PRO A 397 -16.61 2.66 6.23
N ALA A 398 -16.43 1.98 7.36
CA ALA A 398 -16.05 0.57 7.37
C ALA A 398 -17.02 -0.27 6.53
N ASP A 399 -16.51 -1.30 5.86
CA ASP A 399 -17.37 -2.25 5.15
C ASP A 399 -18.18 -3.09 6.15
N ASP A 400 -19.51 -3.05 6.04
CA ASP A 400 -20.46 -3.78 6.87
C ASP A 400 -20.58 -5.27 6.50
N GLY A 401 -19.60 -5.80 5.76
CA GLY A 401 -19.61 -7.12 5.18
C GLY A 401 -20.49 -7.27 3.94
N LEU A 402 -21.06 -6.17 3.38
CA LEU A 402 -21.88 -6.17 2.16
C LEU A 402 -21.16 -5.62 0.91
N GLY A 403 -19.90 -5.19 1.01
CA GLY A 403 -19.12 -4.67 -0.13
C GLY A 403 -19.51 -3.25 -0.52
N GLY A 404 -19.97 -2.48 0.47
CA GLY A 404 -20.30 -1.07 0.33
C GLY A 404 -19.05 -0.20 0.17
N SER A 405 -17.96 -0.56 0.87
CA SER A 405 -16.73 0.23 0.94
C SER A 405 -15.53 -0.55 0.41
N PHE A 406 -14.71 0.06 -0.43
CA PHE A 406 -13.46 -0.54 -0.89
C PHE A 406 -12.38 0.45 -1.30
N ILE A 407 -11.13 0.00 -1.28
CA ILE A 407 -9.95 0.65 -1.86
C ILE A 407 -9.19 -0.38 -2.70
N PHE A 408 -8.82 0.00 -3.93
CA PHE A 408 -7.91 -0.74 -4.79
C PHE A 408 -6.66 0.09 -5.10
N LYS A 409 -5.57 -0.59 -5.44
CA LYS A 409 -4.44 -0.02 -6.17
C LYS A 409 -4.17 -0.75 -7.49
N SER A 410 -3.54 -0.07 -8.43
CA SER A 410 -2.92 -0.69 -9.60
C SER A 410 -1.43 -0.39 -9.58
N ASP A 411 -0.62 -1.40 -9.27
CA ASP A 411 0.85 -1.27 -9.08
C ASP A 411 1.60 -2.62 -9.18
N VAL A 412 0.92 -3.72 -9.56
CA VAL A 412 1.43 -5.08 -9.35
C VAL A 412 1.11 -6.06 -10.48
N THR A 413 1.92 -7.12 -10.58
CA THR A 413 1.77 -8.21 -11.55
C THR A 413 0.62 -9.17 -11.25
N GLN A 414 0.06 -9.13 -10.04
CA GLN A 414 -1.02 -10.04 -9.61
C GLN A 414 -2.22 -9.23 -9.17
N ALA A 415 -3.28 -9.30 -9.98
CA ALA A 415 -4.51 -8.56 -9.79
C ALA A 415 -5.59 -9.46 -9.17
N TRP A 416 -6.39 -8.90 -8.26
CA TRP A 416 -7.62 -9.52 -7.78
C TRP A 416 -8.72 -9.42 -8.84
N VAL A 417 -8.81 -8.29 -9.54
CA VAL A 417 -9.71 -8.06 -10.68
C VAL A 417 -9.01 -7.25 -11.77
N THR A 418 -9.41 -7.44 -13.04
CA THR A 418 -8.78 -6.78 -14.19
C THR A 418 -9.81 -5.97 -15.00
N THR A 419 -9.46 -4.74 -15.35
CA THR A 419 -10.26 -3.84 -16.18
C THR A 419 -9.45 -3.38 -17.39
N HIS A 420 -9.83 -3.77 -18.61
CA HIS A 420 -9.05 -3.44 -19.83
C HIS A 420 -7.57 -3.84 -19.82
N GLY A 421 -7.19 -4.83 -19.01
CA GLY A 421 -5.79 -5.22 -18.82
C GLY A 421 -5.06 -4.44 -17.72
N VAL A 422 -5.69 -3.43 -17.11
CA VAL A 422 -5.25 -2.82 -15.86
C VAL A 422 -5.59 -3.77 -14.72
N GLY A 423 -4.58 -4.15 -13.93
CA GLY A 423 -4.74 -5.05 -12.80
C GLY A 423 -4.98 -4.29 -11.51
N TRP A 424 -6.04 -4.64 -10.78
CA TRP A 424 -6.41 -4.03 -9.50
C TRP A 424 -6.18 -5.01 -8.34
N GLN A 425 -5.38 -4.61 -7.35
CA GLN A 425 -5.20 -5.30 -6.08
C GLN A 425 -6.10 -4.65 -5.03
N LEU A 426 -6.94 -5.44 -4.35
CA LEU A 426 -7.76 -4.98 -3.24
C LEU A 426 -6.84 -4.64 -2.05
N LEU A 427 -6.99 -3.44 -1.49
CA LEU A 427 -6.31 -3.01 -0.25
C LEU A 427 -7.25 -3.00 0.95
N TYR A 428 -8.51 -2.61 0.71
CA TYR A 428 -9.55 -2.58 1.73
C TYR A 428 -10.89 -3.06 1.13
N PRO A 429 -11.64 -3.96 1.79
CA PRO A 429 -11.25 -4.73 2.99
C PRO A 429 -10.03 -5.63 2.75
N GLN A 430 -9.34 -6.03 3.81
CA GLN A 430 -8.21 -6.98 3.69
C GLN A 430 -8.74 -8.37 3.29
N LEU A 431 -8.02 -9.08 2.42
CA LEU A 431 -8.48 -10.34 1.81
C LEU A 431 -8.61 -11.50 2.79
N ASP A 432 -7.93 -11.46 3.93
CA ASP A 432 -8.04 -12.40 5.04
C ASP A 432 -9.28 -12.15 5.92
N ASN A 433 -9.84 -10.93 5.89
CA ASN A 433 -10.94 -10.48 6.73
C ASN A 433 -12.23 -10.13 5.93
N ILE A 434 -12.29 -10.43 4.63
CA ILE A 434 -13.44 -10.10 3.79
C ILE A 434 -14.55 -11.16 3.85
N SER A 435 -15.81 -10.72 3.95
CA SER A 435 -16.98 -11.61 3.88
C SER A 435 -17.21 -12.10 2.43
N PRO A 436 -17.67 -13.35 2.20
CA PRO A 436 -18.00 -13.83 0.85
C PRO A 436 -19.09 -13.00 0.13
N SER A 437 -19.95 -12.32 0.90
CA SER A 437 -20.96 -11.41 0.37
C SER A 437 -20.35 -10.09 -0.10
N SER A 438 -19.41 -9.55 0.70
CA SER A 438 -18.63 -8.36 0.37
C SER A 438 -17.76 -8.59 -0.87
N GLU A 439 -16.99 -9.69 -0.87
CA GLU A 439 -16.17 -10.14 -1.99
C GLU A 439 -16.99 -10.21 -3.29
N SER A 440 -18.14 -10.88 -3.24
CA SER A 440 -19.07 -10.99 -4.37
C SER A 440 -19.62 -9.64 -4.83
N ALA A 441 -19.97 -8.73 -3.91
CA ALA A 441 -20.51 -7.43 -4.26
C ALA A 441 -19.45 -6.52 -4.92
N ILE A 442 -18.24 -6.48 -4.37
CA ILE A 442 -17.11 -5.70 -4.92
C ILE A 442 -16.71 -6.25 -6.29
N MET A 443 -16.59 -7.58 -6.46
CA MET A 443 -16.32 -8.21 -7.76
C MET A 443 -17.37 -7.86 -8.82
N ASN A 444 -18.66 -7.89 -8.46
CA ASN A 444 -19.74 -7.52 -9.38
C ASN A 444 -19.69 -6.02 -9.75
N TYR A 445 -19.35 -5.14 -8.79
CA TYR A 445 -19.23 -3.71 -9.06
C TYR A 445 -18.05 -3.39 -9.99
N MET A 446 -16.87 -3.95 -9.71
CA MET A 446 -15.68 -3.79 -10.57
C MET A 446 -15.86 -4.45 -11.95
N GLY A 447 -16.58 -5.57 -12.03
CA GLY A 447 -17.01 -6.16 -13.29
C GLY A 447 -17.92 -5.23 -14.11
N GLY A 448 -18.90 -4.59 -13.45
CA GLY A 448 -19.78 -3.61 -14.08
C GLY A 448 -19.05 -2.36 -14.58
N PHE A 449 -18.11 -1.83 -13.80
CA PHE A 449 -17.21 -0.75 -14.22
C PHE A 449 -16.39 -1.15 -15.45
N SER A 450 -15.83 -2.36 -15.44
CA SER A 450 -15.06 -2.92 -16.58
C SER A 450 -15.92 -3.04 -17.84
N ASP A 451 -17.13 -3.59 -17.73
CA ASP A 451 -18.09 -3.67 -18.83
C ASP A 451 -18.47 -2.29 -19.38
N ALA A 452 -18.70 -1.31 -18.50
CA ALA A 452 -18.99 0.07 -18.90
C ALA A 452 -17.84 0.71 -19.69
N THR A 453 -16.58 0.44 -19.32
CA THR A 453 -15.40 0.90 -20.08
C THR A 453 -15.21 0.17 -21.43
N TYR A 454 -15.88 -0.97 -21.66
CA TYR A 454 -16.04 -1.60 -22.98
C TYR A 454 -17.23 -1.05 -23.78
N GLY A 455 -18.04 -0.16 -23.19
CA GLY A 455 -19.24 0.43 -23.79
C GLY A 455 -20.54 -0.33 -23.48
N ASN A 456 -20.50 -1.30 -22.56
CA ASN A 456 -21.67 -2.07 -22.11
C ASN A 456 -22.36 -1.38 -20.92
N GLY A 457 -22.78 -0.13 -21.09
CA GLY A 457 -23.38 0.69 -20.02
C GLY A 457 -22.87 2.13 -20.06
N SER A 458 -23.04 2.87 -18.97
CA SER A 458 -22.38 4.17 -18.79
C SER A 458 -21.29 4.07 -17.73
N VAL A 459 -20.10 4.59 -18.02
CA VAL A 459 -19.03 4.68 -17.01
C VAL A 459 -19.44 5.59 -15.85
N TRP A 460 -20.31 6.57 -16.14
CA TRP A 460 -20.85 7.52 -15.15
C TRP A 460 -21.79 6.88 -14.12
N ASP A 461 -22.20 5.62 -14.31
CA ASP A 461 -22.89 4.84 -13.28
C ASP A 461 -21.91 4.39 -12.16
N TYR A 462 -20.61 4.31 -12.46
CA TYR A 462 -19.57 3.77 -11.59
C TYR A 462 -18.53 4.79 -11.12
N VAL A 463 -18.28 5.86 -11.87
CA VAL A 463 -17.21 6.82 -11.61
C VAL A 463 -17.75 8.20 -11.23
N GLU A 464 -17.13 8.83 -10.24
CA GLU A 464 -17.32 10.25 -9.95
C GLU A 464 -16.56 11.11 -10.97
N MET A 465 -17.27 12.06 -11.57
CA MET A 465 -16.77 12.88 -12.66
C MET A 465 -15.70 13.86 -12.17
N SER A 466 -15.91 14.49 -11.01
CA SER A 466 -15.02 15.55 -10.50
C SER A 466 -13.61 15.01 -10.21
N THR A 467 -13.50 13.97 -9.39
CA THR A 467 -12.22 13.38 -9.00
C THR A 467 -11.50 12.70 -10.19
N LEU A 468 -12.24 12.12 -11.16
CA LEU A 468 -11.64 11.64 -12.40
C LEU A 468 -11.10 12.77 -13.29
N VAL A 469 -11.82 13.90 -13.40
CA VAL A 469 -11.36 15.06 -14.17
C VAL A 469 -10.04 15.58 -13.58
N ASP A 470 -9.99 15.80 -12.27
CA ASP A 470 -8.78 16.28 -11.60
C ASP A 470 -7.63 15.27 -11.71
N PHE A 471 -7.91 13.97 -11.60
CA PHE A 471 -6.90 12.91 -11.78
C PHE A 471 -6.35 12.90 -13.21
N VAL A 472 -7.18 13.04 -14.24
CA VAL A 472 -6.72 13.14 -15.64
C VAL A 472 -5.91 14.41 -15.86
N LEU A 473 -6.30 15.55 -15.26
CA LEU A 473 -5.51 16.78 -15.34
C LEU A 473 -4.14 16.64 -14.67
N VAL A 474 -4.05 16.01 -13.50
CA VAL A 474 -2.78 15.81 -12.77
C VAL A 474 -1.86 14.83 -13.52
N GLN A 475 -2.42 13.76 -14.08
CA GLN A 475 -1.69 12.79 -14.91
C GLN A 475 -1.17 13.43 -16.21
N GLU A 476 -2.02 14.13 -16.97
CA GLU A 476 -1.56 14.81 -18.20
C GLU A 476 -0.64 16.00 -17.91
N PHE A 477 -0.85 16.76 -16.83
CA PHE A 477 0.04 17.85 -16.44
C PHE A 477 1.48 17.35 -16.24
N THR A 478 1.66 16.26 -15.49
CA THR A 478 2.99 15.67 -15.30
C THR A 478 3.48 14.85 -16.47
N ARG A 479 2.56 14.35 -17.29
CA ARG A 479 2.85 13.33 -18.30
C ARG A 479 3.59 12.14 -17.68
N ASN A 480 3.06 11.66 -16.55
CA ASN A 480 3.57 10.48 -15.84
C ASN A 480 3.64 9.28 -16.81
N GLY A 481 4.75 8.54 -16.77
CA GLY A 481 5.00 7.43 -17.69
C GLY A 481 4.07 6.24 -17.50
N ASP A 482 3.60 6.04 -16.26
CA ASP A 482 2.80 4.89 -15.83
C ASP A 482 1.29 5.17 -15.80
N ALA A 483 0.90 6.42 -16.12
CA ALA A 483 -0.45 6.93 -16.03
C ALA A 483 -1.50 6.03 -16.69
N TYR A 484 -2.60 5.85 -15.99
CA TYR A 484 -3.76 5.04 -16.39
C TYR A 484 -3.53 3.52 -16.48
N SER A 485 -2.29 3.03 -16.36
CA SER A 485 -1.97 1.59 -16.27
C SER A 485 -1.52 1.13 -14.88
N SER A 486 -0.83 2.00 -14.14
CA SER A 486 -0.34 1.76 -12.78
C SER A 486 -0.18 3.10 -12.04
N SER A 487 0.26 3.04 -10.79
CA SER A 487 0.45 4.22 -9.93
C SER A 487 -0.89 4.96 -9.67
N ILE A 488 -1.93 4.16 -9.44
CA ILE A 488 -3.31 4.61 -9.20
C ILE A 488 -3.86 3.93 -7.96
N HIS A 489 -4.47 4.70 -7.06
CA HIS A 489 -5.42 4.19 -6.10
C HIS A 489 -6.84 4.61 -6.52
N ILE A 490 -7.82 3.74 -6.30
CA ILE A 490 -9.23 4.07 -6.45
C ILE A 490 -10.00 3.64 -5.21
N TYR A 491 -11.01 4.40 -4.82
CA TYR A 491 -11.81 4.08 -3.64
C TYR A 491 -13.29 4.39 -3.87
N LYS A 492 -14.15 3.76 -3.07
CA LYS A 492 -15.60 4.00 -3.06
C LYS A 492 -16.16 3.71 -1.67
N GLY A 493 -17.06 4.57 -1.19
CA GLY A 493 -17.91 4.33 -0.02
C GLY A 493 -19.32 3.79 -0.35
N PRO A 494 -20.16 3.54 0.67
CA PRO A 494 -21.49 2.93 0.48
C PRO A 494 -22.42 3.82 -0.34
N GLY A 495 -23.07 3.25 -1.36
CA GLY A 495 -23.94 4.00 -2.29
C GLY A 495 -23.26 5.02 -3.20
N GLY A 496 -21.96 5.26 -3.02
CA GLY A 496 -21.15 6.19 -3.81
C GLY A 496 -20.61 5.60 -5.12
N LYS A 497 -19.64 6.31 -5.69
CA LYS A 497 -18.92 5.95 -6.92
C LYS A 497 -17.42 5.88 -6.67
N ILE A 498 -16.70 5.38 -7.66
CA ILE A 498 -15.23 5.36 -7.70
C ILE A 498 -14.69 6.79 -7.78
N ASN A 499 -13.86 7.13 -6.78
CA ASN A 499 -12.96 8.27 -6.78
C ASN A 499 -11.52 7.81 -7.07
N PHE A 500 -10.67 8.74 -7.50
CA PHE A 500 -9.29 8.49 -7.92
C PHE A 500 -8.30 9.20 -7.00
N VAL A 501 -7.19 8.53 -6.68
CA VAL A 501 -6.10 9.04 -5.85
C VAL A 501 -4.77 8.76 -6.57
N PRO A 502 -3.93 9.78 -6.83
CA PRO A 502 -2.64 9.62 -7.50
C PRO A 502 -1.58 8.93 -6.61
N TRP A 503 -0.66 8.18 -7.24
CA TRP A 503 0.52 7.56 -6.62
C TRP A 503 1.70 7.51 -7.62
N ASP A 504 2.95 7.29 -7.16
CA ASP A 504 4.22 7.16 -7.95
C ASP A 504 4.33 8.06 -9.22
N PHE A 505 4.87 9.27 -9.05
CA PHE A 505 5.03 10.35 -10.05
C PHE A 505 6.49 10.80 -10.28
N ASP A 506 7.48 10.17 -9.65
CA ASP A 506 8.92 10.45 -9.82
C ASP A 506 9.44 10.36 -11.27
N ILE A 507 8.80 9.59 -12.14
CA ILE A 507 9.11 9.56 -13.59
C ILE A 507 8.38 10.63 -14.43
N GLY A 508 7.46 11.39 -13.81
CA GLY A 508 6.77 12.53 -14.42
C GLY A 508 7.65 13.78 -14.53
N LEU A 509 7.11 14.88 -15.07
CA LEU A 509 7.78 16.19 -15.14
C LEU A 509 9.18 16.09 -15.78
N GLY A 510 9.27 15.37 -16.89
CA GLY A 510 10.52 15.11 -17.60
C GLY A 510 11.49 14.13 -16.91
N GLY A 511 11.13 13.51 -15.78
CA GLY A 511 11.99 12.57 -15.03
C GLY A 511 12.39 11.34 -15.85
N SER A 512 11.51 10.88 -16.73
CA SER A 512 11.74 9.83 -17.75
C SER A 512 12.29 10.36 -19.09
N CYS A 513 12.83 11.59 -19.13
CA CYS A 513 13.18 12.32 -20.36
C CYS A 513 12.02 12.50 -21.36
N SER A 514 10.79 12.45 -20.83
CA SER A 514 9.51 12.63 -21.50
C SER A 514 9.37 14.08 -22.01
N GLY A 515 8.98 14.28 -23.28
CA GLY A 515 8.75 15.60 -23.88
C GLY A 515 7.41 16.25 -23.47
N THR A 516 7.23 17.55 -23.69
CA THR A 516 6.06 18.32 -23.21
C THR A 516 4.89 18.40 -24.19
N ASP A 517 5.04 17.94 -25.43
CA ASP A 517 4.23 18.35 -26.59
C ASP A 517 3.19 17.34 -27.08
N SER A 518 2.79 16.40 -26.22
CA SER A 518 1.78 15.38 -26.53
C SER A 518 1.01 14.90 -25.30
N TRP A 519 -0.24 14.47 -25.49
CA TRP A 519 -0.99 13.67 -24.51
C TRP A 519 -0.31 12.32 -24.28
N ILE A 520 -0.52 11.75 -23.09
CA ILE A 520 -0.11 10.38 -22.77
C ILE A 520 -0.76 9.42 -23.77
N GLN A 521 0.04 8.52 -24.35
CA GLN A 521 -0.39 7.70 -25.46
C GLN A 521 -1.23 6.51 -24.98
N ARG A 522 -2.51 6.50 -25.36
CA ARG A 522 -3.45 5.41 -25.05
C ARG A 522 -3.56 4.44 -26.22
N GLY A 523 -3.48 3.15 -25.95
CA GLY A 523 -3.77 2.11 -26.94
C GLY A 523 -5.25 2.08 -27.34
N ASN A 524 -5.60 1.58 -28.53
CA ASN A 524 -6.97 1.61 -29.06
C ASN A 524 -8.05 0.98 -28.14
N GLY A 525 -7.68 0.05 -27.26
CA GLY A 525 -8.57 -0.64 -26.32
C GLY A 525 -8.44 -0.20 -24.86
N HIS A 526 -7.85 0.97 -24.60
CA HIS A 526 -7.61 1.49 -23.26
C HIS A 526 -8.90 2.01 -22.59
N TRP A 527 -9.10 1.76 -21.29
CA TRP A 527 -10.35 2.04 -20.57
C TRP A 527 -10.80 3.51 -20.65
N LEU A 528 -9.84 4.45 -20.53
CA LEU A 528 -10.11 5.88 -20.60
C LEU A 528 -10.62 6.35 -21.98
N ASN A 529 -10.49 5.56 -23.06
CA ASN A 529 -10.86 6.02 -24.41
C ASN A 529 -12.36 6.29 -24.55
N ILE A 530 -13.24 5.53 -23.87
CA ILE A 530 -14.68 5.78 -23.92
C ILE A 530 -15.01 7.08 -23.19
N ILE A 531 -14.42 7.27 -22.01
CA ILE A 531 -14.55 8.47 -21.17
C ILE A 531 -14.04 9.71 -21.92
N ALA A 532 -12.83 9.65 -22.48
CA ALA A 532 -12.20 10.73 -23.22
C ALA A 532 -12.97 11.11 -24.51
N SER A 533 -13.80 10.20 -25.04
CA SER A 533 -14.69 10.46 -26.18
C SER A 533 -16.03 11.10 -25.80
N ASP A 534 -16.36 11.22 -24.51
CA ASP A 534 -17.60 11.86 -24.04
C ASP A 534 -17.48 13.40 -24.07
N PRO A 535 -18.33 14.11 -24.85
CA PRO A 535 -18.29 15.57 -24.91
C PRO A 535 -18.53 16.26 -23.56
N VAL A 536 -19.23 15.63 -22.62
CA VAL A 536 -19.46 16.18 -21.27
C VAL A 536 -18.18 16.15 -20.47
N PHE A 537 -17.43 15.04 -20.54
CA PHE A 537 -16.12 14.93 -19.90
C PHE A 537 -15.11 15.90 -20.51
N GLN A 538 -15.03 15.98 -21.85
CA GLN A 538 -14.15 16.94 -22.54
C GLN A 538 -14.45 18.40 -22.13
N GLN A 539 -15.72 18.76 -22.01
CA GLN A 539 -16.11 20.10 -21.55
C GLN A 539 -15.75 20.35 -20.08
N ALA A 540 -15.95 19.37 -19.19
CA ALA A 540 -15.56 19.46 -17.79
C ALA A 540 -14.04 19.60 -17.63
N LEU A 541 -13.27 18.76 -18.34
CA LEU A 541 -11.81 18.77 -18.34
C LEU A 541 -11.22 20.11 -18.79
N SER A 542 -11.72 20.68 -19.90
CA SER A 542 -11.27 21.99 -20.38
C SER A 542 -11.64 23.13 -19.43
N ALA A 543 -12.88 23.15 -18.92
CA ALA A 543 -13.33 24.16 -17.97
C ALA A 543 -12.50 24.14 -16.67
N ARG A 544 -12.26 22.93 -16.13
CA ARG A 544 -11.50 22.71 -14.90
C ARG A 544 -10.02 23.03 -15.06
N TRP A 545 -9.41 22.74 -16.23
CA TRP A 545 -8.05 23.19 -16.53
C TRP A 545 -7.93 24.71 -16.41
N PHE A 546 -8.80 25.47 -17.09
CA PHE A 546 -8.71 26.93 -17.05
C PHE A 546 -9.04 27.53 -15.67
N GLU A 547 -9.91 26.91 -14.88
CA GLU A 547 -10.13 27.27 -13.47
C GLU A 547 -8.85 27.13 -12.64
N LEU A 548 -8.21 25.95 -12.67
CA LEU A 548 -6.98 25.67 -11.92
C LEU A 548 -5.81 26.55 -12.38
N ARG A 549 -5.77 26.93 -13.67
CA ARG A 549 -4.75 27.83 -14.24
C ARG A 549 -4.85 29.27 -13.73
N GLU A 550 -6.00 29.69 -13.19
CA GLU A 550 -6.14 30.98 -12.48
C GLU A 550 -5.66 30.90 -11.02
N THR A 551 -5.37 29.70 -10.49
CA THR A 551 -5.01 29.45 -9.09
C THR A 551 -3.74 28.59 -8.97
N VAL A 552 -3.87 27.33 -8.57
CA VAL A 552 -2.80 26.41 -8.15
C VAL A 552 -1.94 25.91 -9.31
N LEU A 553 -2.48 25.87 -10.53
CA LEU A 553 -1.71 25.61 -11.76
C LEU A 553 -1.15 26.88 -12.42
N SER A 554 -1.21 28.04 -11.75
CA SER A 554 -0.55 29.24 -12.26
C SER A 554 0.98 29.08 -12.20
N GLN A 555 1.71 29.74 -13.12
CA GLN A 555 3.18 29.65 -13.14
C GLN A 555 3.80 30.25 -11.85
N GLU A 556 3.13 31.23 -11.26
CA GLU A 556 3.56 31.90 -10.02
C GLU A 556 3.42 30.95 -8.82
N ALA A 557 2.25 30.32 -8.64
CA ALA A 557 1.99 29.36 -7.57
C ALA A 557 2.95 28.16 -7.62
N ILE A 558 3.15 27.54 -8.79
CA ILE A 558 4.07 26.41 -8.92
C ILE A 558 5.52 26.85 -8.62
N ASN A 559 5.95 28.03 -9.09
CA ASN A 559 7.30 28.53 -8.79
C ASN A 559 7.50 28.82 -7.29
N GLU A 560 6.48 29.35 -6.61
CA GLU A 560 6.47 29.59 -5.16
C GLU A 560 6.54 28.28 -4.38
N GLN A 561 5.75 27.28 -4.76
CA GLN A 561 5.76 25.93 -4.18
C GLN A 561 7.13 25.23 -4.34
N LEU A 562 7.72 25.29 -5.53
CA LEU A 562 9.07 24.76 -5.81
C LEU A 562 10.17 25.49 -5.02
N ALA A 563 10.03 26.81 -4.81
CA ALA A 563 10.93 27.57 -3.95
C ALA A 563 10.80 27.10 -2.49
N GLY A 564 9.58 26.96 -1.98
CA GLY A 564 9.30 26.46 -0.63
C GLY A 564 9.98 25.13 -0.32
N TYR A 565 9.87 24.13 -1.21
CA TYR A 565 10.58 22.85 -1.05
C TYR A 565 12.10 23.00 -0.96
N SER A 566 12.66 23.89 -1.77
CA SER A 566 14.10 24.16 -1.82
C SER A 566 14.59 24.90 -0.58
N GLU A 567 13.75 25.77 -0.01
CA GLU A 567 13.98 26.46 1.25
C GLU A 567 13.88 25.50 2.44
N THR A 568 12.86 24.64 2.49
CA THR A 568 12.71 23.59 3.53
C THR A 568 13.88 22.61 3.50
N MET A 569 14.21 22.03 2.34
CA MET A 569 15.35 21.10 2.24
C MET A 569 16.69 21.77 2.53
N THR A 570 16.82 23.08 2.27
CA THR A 570 18.09 23.85 2.30
C THR A 570 19.13 23.43 1.26
N ALA A 571 19.86 24.42 0.74
CA ALA A 571 20.96 24.17 -0.22
C ALA A 571 22.13 23.36 0.37
N GLU A 572 22.31 23.35 1.70
CA GLU A 572 23.35 22.58 2.39
C GLU A 572 23.04 21.08 2.34
N LYS A 573 21.84 20.68 2.78
CA LYS A 573 21.43 19.27 2.80
C LYS A 573 21.22 18.69 1.39
N ILE A 574 20.74 19.50 0.44
CA ILE A 574 20.70 19.11 -0.98
C ILE A 574 22.12 18.75 -1.48
N ALA A 575 23.13 19.55 -1.11
CA ALA A 575 24.51 19.26 -1.47
C ALA A 575 25.07 18.02 -0.75
N GLU A 576 24.75 17.82 0.54
CA GLU A 576 25.10 16.59 1.27
C GLU A 576 24.45 15.34 0.62
N ASN A 577 23.20 15.45 0.18
CA ASN A 577 22.46 14.35 -0.45
C ASN A 577 23.16 13.85 -1.72
N PHE A 578 23.57 14.75 -2.61
CA PHE A 578 24.28 14.37 -3.84
C PHE A 578 25.79 14.14 -3.65
N VAL A 579 26.33 14.32 -2.43
CA VAL A 579 27.62 13.75 -2.02
C VAL A 579 27.46 12.30 -1.55
N ARG A 580 26.37 11.98 -0.82
CA ARG A 580 26.03 10.62 -0.37
C ARG A 580 25.58 9.73 -1.54
N TRP A 581 24.84 10.32 -2.49
CA TRP A 581 24.22 9.67 -3.65
C TRP A 581 24.57 10.42 -4.94
N PRO A 582 25.77 10.21 -5.52
CA PRO A 582 26.23 10.97 -6.68
C PRO A 582 25.34 10.77 -7.92
N MET A 583 24.94 11.88 -8.56
CA MET A 583 24.08 11.84 -9.75
C MET A 583 24.66 11.01 -10.90
N ASP A 584 25.99 10.93 -11.03
CA ASP A 584 26.68 10.13 -12.06
C ASP A 584 26.71 8.62 -11.75
N GLN A 585 26.24 8.20 -10.57
CA GLN A 585 25.99 6.80 -10.19
C GLN A 585 24.50 6.45 -10.26
N ILE A 586 23.62 7.44 -10.09
CA ILE A 586 22.17 7.29 -10.27
C ILE A 586 21.85 7.20 -11.77
N ILE A 587 22.34 8.14 -12.58
CA ILE A 587 22.10 8.17 -14.03
C ILE A 587 22.80 6.98 -14.71
N GLY A 588 22.05 6.14 -15.41
CA GLY A 588 22.60 4.95 -16.07
C GLY A 588 22.93 3.77 -15.14
N GLY A 589 22.39 3.75 -13.92
CA GLY A 589 22.48 2.60 -13.01
C GLY A 589 21.76 1.34 -13.54
N ASP A 590 21.85 0.24 -12.78
CA ASP A 590 21.45 -1.10 -13.23
C ASP A 590 19.93 -1.34 -13.41
N ASP A 591 19.07 -0.35 -13.11
CA ASP A 591 17.62 -0.42 -13.33
C ASP A 591 17.17 0.37 -14.58
N TRP A 592 16.14 -0.14 -15.28
CA TRP A 592 15.61 0.45 -16.51
C TRP A 592 15.20 1.92 -16.35
N VAL A 593 14.63 2.33 -15.21
CA VAL A 593 14.21 3.71 -14.96
C VAL A 593 15.40 4.68 -14.99
N LEU A 594 16.55 4.23 -14.46
CA LEU A 594 17.80 4.97 -14.41
C LEU A 594 18.44 5.14 -15.80
N THR A 595 18.21 4.18 -16.70
CA THR A 595 18.73 4.26 -18.08
C THR A 595 18.02 5.32 -18.93
N PHE A 596 16.78 5.71 -18.61
CA PHE A 596 16.14 6.82 -19.33
C PHE A 596 16.93 8.12 -19.18
N ARG A 597 17.45 8.39 -17.97
CA ARG A 597 18.18 9.61 -17.67
C ARG A 597 19.48 9.81 -18.45
N GLU A 598 20.04 8.76 -19.06
CA GLU A 598 21.14 8.90 -20.02
C GLU A 598 20.77 9.77 -21.23
N GLN A 599 19.47 9.91 -21.55
CA GLN A 599 18.96 10.71 -22.67
C GLN A 599 18.81 12.20 -22.33
N CYS A 600 18.70 12.54 -21.04
CA CYS A 600 18.63 13.92 -20.52
C CYS A 600 19.45 14.07 -19.23
N PRO A 601 20.79 13.89 -19.31
CA PRO A 601 21.64 13.92 -18.14
C PRO A 601 21.82 15.34 -17.61
N VAL A 602 21.88 15.45 -16.28
CA VAL A 602 22.14 16.67 -15.51
C VAL A 602 23.36 16.43 -14.61
N GLY A 603 24.16 17.47 -14.35
CA GLY A 603 25.37 17.37 -13.53
C GLY A 603 25.21 17.90 -12.11
N THR A 604 24.15 18.65 -11.82
CA THR A 604 23.85 19.24 -10.51
C THR A 604 22.34 19.31 -10.26
N TRP A 605 21.95 19.46 -8.99
CA TRP A 605 20.56 19.71 -8.62
C TRP A 605 20.03 21.05 -9.17
N ASP A 606 20.85 22.10 -9.24
CA ASP A 606 20.45 23.39 -9.85
C ASP A 606 20.07 23.21 -11.34
N GLU A 607 20.84 22.41 -12.09
CA GLU A 607 20.55 22.11 -13.51
C GLU A 607 19.25 21.30 -13.66
N GLU A 608 19.00 20.36 -12.74
CA GLU A 608 17.76 19.57 -12.70
C GLU A 608 16.54 20.44 -12.36
N HIS A 609 16.63 21.25 -11.30
CA HIS A 609 15.58 22.16 -10.85
C HIS A 609 15.17 23.14 -11.96
N MET A 610 16.16 23.75 -12.63
CA MET A 610 15.92 24.58 -13.81
C MET A 610 15.26 23.80 -14.95
N THR A 611 15.72 22.58 -15.23
CA THR A 611 15.14 21.71 -16.27
C THR A 611 13.67 21.42 -16.00
N VAL A 612 13.30 21.12 -14.74
CA VAL A 612 11.90 20.90 -14.33
C VAL A 612 11.06 22.17 -14.47
N GLN A 613 11.58 23.34 -14.07
CA GLN A 613 10.87 24.63 -14.23
C GLN A 613 10.61 24.96 -15.72
N GLU A 614 11.61 24.78 -16.58
CA GLU A 614 11.47 24.97 -18.03
C GLU A 614 10.48 23.97 -18.65
N TRP A 615 10.52 22.70 -18.21
CA TRP A 615 9.59 21.65 -18.63
C TRP A 615 8.15 22.01 -18.25
N ILE A 616 7.90 22.40 -16.99
CA ILE A 616 6.57 22.81 -16.51
C ILE A 616 6.05 24.01 -17.30
N THR A 617 6.88 25.04 -17.49
CA THR A 617 6.51 26.23 -18.27
C THR A 617 6.07 25.85 -19.69
N ALA A 618 6.83 24.98 -20.36
CA ALA A 618 6.51 24.52 -21.70
C ALA A 618 5.26 23.61 -21.72
N ARG A 619 5.02 22.79 -20.69
CA ARG A 619 3.85 21.91 -20.59
C ARG A 619 2.56 22.67 -20.34
N LEU A 620 2.57 23.65 -19.42
CA LEU A 620 1.44 24.56 -19.17
C LEU A 620 1.01 25.27 -20.47
N LEU A 621 1.97 25.88 -21.16
CA LEU A 621 1.72 26.56 -22.45
C LEU A 621 1.20 25.61 -23.54
N TRP A 622 1.65 24.36 -23.55
CA TRP A 622 1.15 23.36 -24.50
C TRP A 622 -0.28 22.93 -24.16
N MET A 623 -0.60 22.66 -22.90
CA MET A 623 -1.95 22.28 -22.48
C MET A 623 -2.96 23.42 -22.67
N ASP A 624 -2.59 24.67 -22.35
CA ASP A 624 -3.41 25.87 -22.63
C ASP A 624 -3.83 25.99 -24.10
N LEU A 625 -3.04 25.46 -25.04
CA LEU A 625 -3.31 25.46 -26.48
C LEU A 625 -4.02 24.22 -27.01
N ASN A 626 -4.06 23.12 -26.24
CA ASN A 626 -4.50 21.81 -26.73
C ASN A 626 -5.61 21.17 -25.90
N ILE A 627 -5.95 21.64 -24.70
CA ILE A 627 -6.91 20.97 -23.78
C ILE A 627 -8.28 20.67 -24.43
N ASP A 628 -8.80 21.57 -25.26
CA ASP A 628 -10.03 21.41 -26.06
C ASP A 628 -9.97 20.28 -27.10
N SER A 629 -8.80 19.66 -27.30
CA SER A 629 -8.55 18.55 -28.23
C SER A 629 -8.20 17.23 -27.53
N PHE A 630 -8.33 17.16 -26.20
CA PHE A 630 -8.14 15.90 -25.46
C PHE A 630 -9.19 14.86 -25.89
N ASN A 631 -8.72 13.71 -26.39
CA ASN A 631 -9.54 12.56 -26.81
C ASN A 631 -8.66 11.31 -26.94
#